data_AF-A0A8J4GR40-F1
#
_entry.id   AF-A0A8J4GR40-F1
#
_cell.length_a   1.000
_cell.length_b   1.000
_cell.length_c   1.000
_cell.angle_alpha   90.00
_cell.angle_beta   90.00
_cell.angle_gamma   90.00
#
_symmetry.space_group_name_H-M   'P 1'
#
loop_
_entity.id
_entity.type
_entity.pdbx_description
1 polymer ?
#
loop_
_entity_poly.entity_id
_entity_poly.type
_entity_poly.pdbx_seq_one_letter_code
_entity_poly.pdbx_strand_id
1 'polypeptide(L)'
;MPVMFNTTNRPCRTACTFCASAWAPCPVARVRAVPAGHNRHRQLRLNATSLLGFLFGKGGGLMGSQTSRGAKGWAPRSADTPSKVSRSGYDVTPLNEEERRAAAEGLTQFQKYVVLEHGTERAFTGSTINGYSHDNKQQGVYVSALGGLPLFSSDTKFNSGTGWPSFFAPLDPEHIIEVADYSIPYMPRVEVLDARSGAHLGHVFDDGGCQLGIS
;
A
#
# COMPACT_ATOMS: atom_id res chain seq x y z
N MET A 1 12.95 -4.98 8.41
CA MET A 1 11.69 -4.65 7.71
C MET A 1 12.01 -3.76 6.54
N PRO A 2 11.33 -3.89 5.39
CA PRO A 2 11.62 -3.09 4.22
C PRO A 2 10.87 -1.74 4.24
N VAL A 3 11.10 -1.01 5.32
CA VAL A 3 10.54 0.31 5.52
C VAL A 3 11.69 1.31 5.65
N MET A 4 11.47 2.52 5.16
CA MET A 4 12.27 3.70 5.46
C MET A 4 11.64 4.42 6.65
N PHE A 5 12.44 5.01 7.54
CA PHE A 5 11.91 5.84 8.62
C PHE A 5 12.08 7.32 8.30
N ASN A 6 10.99 8.09 8.29
CA ASN A 6 11.03 9.52 8.03
C ASN A 6 10.61 10.33 9.25
N THR A 7 11.50 11.19 9.74
CA THR A 7 11.26 12.11 10.87
C THR A 7 10.51 13.39 10.48
N THR A 8 10.44 13.73 9.19
CA THR A 8 9.82 14.98 8.69
C THR A 8 8.35 14.81 8.30
N ASN A 9 7.90 13.60 8.04
CA ASN A 9 6.51 13.29 7.67
C ASN A 9 5.65 13.15 8.93
N ARG A 10 5.59 14.19 9.78
CA ARG A 10 4.59 14.19 10.86
C ARG A 10 3.21 14.18 10.19
N PRO A 11 2.28 13.25 10.54
CA PRO A 11 0.89 13.45 10.18
C PRO A 11 0.53 14.82 10.76
N CYS A 12 0.14 15.73 9.87
CA CYS A 12 -0.15 17.11 10.24
C CYS A 12 -1.32 17.06 11.23
N ARG A 13 -1.02 17.05 12.54
CA ARG A 13 -2.03 17.14 13.59
C ARG A 13 -2.66 18.51 13.44
N THR A 14 -3.77 18.58 12.71
CA THR A 14 -4.60 19.77 12.70
C THR A 14 -5.23 19.89 14.09
N ALA A 15 -4.71 20.78 14.92
CA ALA A 15 -5.48 21.71 15.73
C ALA A 15 -4.58 22.60 16.61
N CYS A 16 -4.99 23.87 16.67
CA CYS A 16 -4.69 24.89 17.67
C CYS A 16 -3.51 25.85 17.44
N THR A 17 -3.88 26.93 16.73
CA THR A 17 -3.70 28.36 17.09
C THR A 17 -2.29 28.92 17.25
N PHE A 18 -2.08 30.06 16.57
CA PHE A 18 -0.96 31.00 16.67
C PHE A 18 0.38 30.55 16.08
N CYS A 19 0.61 30.90 14.80
CA CYS A 19 1.50 32.02 14.48
C CYS A 19 1.43 32.32 12.97
N ALA A 20 0.91 33.50 12.66
CA ALA A 20 1.13 34.12 11.37
C ALA A 20 2.61 34.50 11.25
N SER A 21 3.30 34.05 10.20
CA SER A 21 4.15 34.91 9.36
C SER A 21 4.95 34.10 8.33
N ALA A 22 4.71 34.46 7.07
CA ALA A 22 5.72 34.68 6.04
C ALA A 22 6.56 33.50 5.55
N TRP A 23 6.01 32.64 4.68
CA TRP A 23 6.81 32.00 3.62
C TRP A 23 6.01 32.02 2.31
N ALA A 24 6.40 32.93 1.42
CA ALA A 24 5.91 33.04 0.06
C ALA A 24 6.43 31.88 -0.84
N PRO A 25 5.71 31.48 -1.89
CA PRO A 25 6.06 30.34 -2.73
C PRO A 25 7.15 30.69 -3.76
N CYS A 26 8.13 29.80 -3.91
CA CYS A 26 9.06 29.81 -5.05
C CYS A 26 8.36 29.31 -6.34
N PRO A 27 8.49 30.00 -7.48
CA PRO A 27 7.88 29.60 -8.74
C PRO A 27 8.83 28.69 -9.51
N VAL A 28 8.39 27.47 -9.87
CA VAL A 28 9.12 26.65 -10.84
C VAL A 28 8.18 26.12 -11.92
N ALA A 29 8.41 26.67 -13.11
CA ALA A 29 8.25 26.12 -14.46
C ALA A 29 6.89 25.52 -14.88
N ARG A 30 6.15 26.31 -15.67
CA ARG A 30 5.18 25.83 -16.67
C ARG A 30 5.85 24.83 -17.62
N VAL A 31 5.44 23.57 -17.57
CA VAL A 31 5.62 22.63 -18.68
C VAL A 31 4.66 23.04 -19.79
N ARG A 32 5.20 23.35 -20.98
CA ARG A 32 4.41 23.61 -22.19
C ARG A 32 3.84 22.29 -22.69
N ALA A 33 2.51 22.24 -22.83
CA ALA A 33 1.80 21.14 -23.47
C ALA A 33 2.19 21.06 -24.97
N VAL A 34 2.47 19.85 -25.44
CA VAL A 34 2.66 19.51 -26.85
C VAL A 34 1.27 19.32 -27.49
N PRO A 35 1.00 19.90 -28.68
CA PRO A 35 -0.33 19.78 -29.30
C PRO A 35 -0.59 18.39 -29.87
N ALA A 36 -1.81 17.92 -29.67
CA ALA A 36 -2.35 16.65 -30.16
C ALA A 36 -2.39 16.60 -31.70
N GLY A 37 -1.74 15.58 -32.25
CA GLY A 37 -1.84 15.23 -33.67
C GLY A 37 -3.22 14.67 -34.01
N HIS A 38 -3.86 15.28 -35.00
CA HIS A 38 -5.07 14.80 -35.63
C HIS A 38 -4.79 13.47 -36.34
N ASN A 39 -5.62 12.45 -36.10
CA ASN A 39 -5.76 11.36 -37.06
C ASN A 39 -7.23 11.21 -37.44
N ARG A 40 -7.51 11.41 -38.74
CA ARG A 40 -8.83 11.26 -39.36
C ARG A 40 -8.88 9.91 -40.07
N HIS A 41 -10.12 9.41 -40.20
CA HIS A 41 -10.59 8.31 -41.05
C HIS A 41 -10.26 6.90 -40.51
N ARG A 42 -11.20 5.95 -40.44
CA ARG A 42 -12.31 5.66 -41.34
C ARG A 42 -13.55 5.15 -40.61
N GLN A 43 -14.69 5.68 -41.02
CA GLN A 43 -15.99 5.04 -40.90
C GLN A 43 -16.03 3.80 -41.80
N LEU A 44 -16.36 2.63 -41.25
CA LEU A 44 -16.82 1.48 -42.03
C LEU A 44 -18.06 0.86 -41.35
N ARG A 45 -19.20 1.23 -41.95
CA ARG A 45 -20.40 0.44 -42.26
C ARG A 45 -20.88 -0.66 -41.29
N LEU A 46 -22.13 -0.44 -40.89
CA LEU A 46 -23.18 -1.35 -40.42
C LEU A 46 -23.19 -2.72 -41.09
N ASN A 47 -23.59 -3.74 -40.33
CA ASN A 47 -24.59 -4.71 -40.78
C ASN A 47 -25.44 -5.24 -39.61
N ALA A 48 -26.71 -5.42 -39.92
CA ALA A 48 -27.82 -5.70 -39.01
C ALA A 48 -28.09 -7.21 -38.82
N THR A 49 -29.06 -7.49 -37.94
CA THR A 49 -29.76 -8.78 -37.69
C THR A 49 -28.95 -9.79 -36.86
N SER A 50 -29.45 -10.35 -35.75
CA SER A 50 -30.74 -11.01 -35.61
C SER A 50 -31.32 -10.93 -34.19
N LEU A 51 -32.65 -10.77 -34.13
CA LEU A 51 -33.53 -10.95 -32.97
C LEU A 51 -33.76 -12.45 -32.72
N LEU A 52 -33.65 -12.89 -31.47
CA LEU A 52 -34.40 -13.98 -30.80
C LEU A 52 -33.85 -13.99 -29.36
N GLY A 53 -34.54 -13.56 -28.31
CA GLY A 53 -35.85 -14.03 -27.88
C GLY A 53 -35.65 -15.09 -26.79
N PHE A 54 -35.49 -14.70 -25.53
CA PHE A 54 -35.77 -15.59 -24.39
C PHE A 54 -36.22 -14.77 -23.16
N LEU A 55 -37.52 -14.86 -22.89
CA LEU A 55 -38.17 -14.51 -21.62
C LEU A 55 -38.06 -15.73 -20.70
N PHE A 56 -37.81 -15.49 -19.39
CA PHE A 56 -38.09 -16.29 -18.18
C PHE A 56 -36.96 -15.99 -17.17
N GLY A 57 -37.16 -15.59 -15.92
CA GLY A 57 -38.34 -15.42 -15.10
C GLY A 57 -37.96 -14.71 -13.78
N LYS A 58 -38.98 -14.40 -13.00
CA LYS A 58 -38.96 -13.69 -11.71
C LYS A 58 -38.07 -14.37 -10.64
N GLY A 59 -37.50 -13.56 -9.75
CA GLY A 59 -37.03 -14.02 -8.44
C GLY A 59 -36.35 -12.92 -7.63
N GLY A 60 -37.09 -12.28 -6.71
CA GLY A 60 -36.52 -11.40 -5.70
C GLY A 60 -35.76 -12.19 -4.62
N GLY A 61 -34.78 -11.54 -3.99
CA GLY A 61 -34.08 -12.11 -2.86
C GLY A 61 -32.79 -11.37 -2.49
N LEU A 62 -32.90 -10.56 -1.44
CA LEU A 62 -31.88 -10.21 -0.45
C LEU A 62 -30.60 -9.51 -0.95
N MET A 63 -30.56 -8.22 -0.59
CA MET A 63 -29.36 -7.38 -0.44
C MET A 63 -28.41 -8.04 0.57
N GLY A 64 -27.60 -9.00 0.09
CA GLY A 64 -26.47 -9.54 0.84
C GLY A 64 -25.36 -8.50 0.88
N SER A 65 -25.15 -7.93 2.07
CA SER A 65 -23.96 -7.17 2.46
C SER A 65 -22.71 -7.83 1.89
N GLN A 66 -22.06 -7.20 0.92
CA GLN A 66 -20.71 -7.55 0.49
C GLN A 66 -19.74 -7.13 1.59
N THR A 67 -19.64 -7.94 2.65
CA THR A 67 -18.43 -7.92 3.46
C THR A 67 -17.32 -8.55 2.62
N SER A 68 -16.44 -7.72 2.08
CA SER A 68 -15.19 -8.15 1.45
C SER A 68 -14.30 -8.85 2.48
N ARG A 69 -14.52 -10.14 2.71
CA ARG A 69 -13.61 -11.02 3.44
C ARG A 69 -13.05 -12.03 2.43
N GLY A 70 -11.77 -11.86 2.11
CA GLY A 70 -11.04 -12.67 1.13
C GLY A 70 -10.59 -11.85 -0.08
N ALA A 71 -9.74 -10.84 0.13
CA ALA A 71 -9.03 -10.23 -0.99
C ALA A 71 -8.05 -11.28 -1.54
N LYS A 72 -8.18 -11.60 -2.83
CA LYS A 72 -7.09 -12.19 -3.60
C LYS A 72 -5.88 -11.26 -3.42
N GLY A 73 -4.68 -11.82 -3.24
CA GLY A 73 -3.46 -11.08 -2.91
C GLY A 73 -3.17 -9.88 -3.83
N TRP A 74 -2.15 -9.09 -3.48
CA TRP A 74 -1.79 -7.89 -4.23
C TRP A 74 -1.45 -8.22 -5.70
N ALA A 75 -1.86 -7.34 -6.63
CA ALA A 75 -1.56 -7.47 -8.06
C ALA A 75 -1.17 -6.11 -8.66
N PRO A 76 -0.25 -6.09 -9.65
CA PRO A 76 0.13 -4.86 -10.33
C PRO A 76 -1.04 -4.30 -11.14
N ARG A 77 -1.11 -2.97 -11.26
CA ARG A 77 -2.15 -2.32 -12.05
C ARG A 77 -2.05 -2.66 -13.54
N SER A 78 -3.20 -2.79 -14.19
CA SER A 78 -3.35 -2.74 -15.65
C SER A 78 -3.61 -1.31 -16.13
N ALA A 79 -3.58 -1.10 -17.45
CA ALA A 79 -3.88 0.21 -18.06
C ALA A 79 -5.28 0.75 -17.68
N ASP A 80 -6.23 -0.14 -17.38
CA ASP A 80 -7.63 0.21 -17.07
C ASP A 80 -7.89 0.35 -15.56
N THR A 81 -6.87 0.19 -14.71
CA THR A 81 -7.06 0.27 -13.26
C THR A 81 -7.33 1.73 -12.85
N PRO A 82 -8.46 2.03 -12.19
CA PRO A 82 -8.77 3.39 -11.74
C PRO A 82 -7.81 3.81 -10.64
N SER A 83 -7.48 5.10 -10.59
CA SER A 83 -6.70 5.65 -9.49
C SER A 83 -7.49 5.56 -8.17
N LYS A 84 -6.78 5.29 -7.08
CA LYS A 84 -7.34 5.19 -5.73
C LYS A 84 -6.55 6.06 -4.77
N VAL A 85 -7.26 6.88 -4.00
CA VAL A 85 -6.70 7.73 -2.95
C VAL A 85 -7.29 7.27 -1.61
N SER A 86 -6.43 7.10 -0.61
CA SER A 86 -6.85 6.72 0.75
C SER A 86 -7.57 7.86 1.46
N ARG A 87 -8.27 7.55 2.55
CA ARG A 87 -8.88 8.56 3.42
C ARG A 87 -7.88 9.60 3.94
N SER A 88 -6.64 9.18 4.19
CA SER A 88 -5.53 10.06 4.61
C SER A 88 -4.93 10.89 3.46
N GLY A 89 -5.44 10.76 2.23
CA GLY A 89 -5.06 11.59 1.08
C GLY A 89 -3.86 11.09 0.29
N TYR A 90 -3.43 9.84 0.49
CA TYR A 90 -2.30 9.26 -0.22
C TYR A 90 -2.76 8.43 -1.42
N ASP A 91 -2.01 8.49 -2.52
CA ASP A 91 -2.23 7.63 -3.67
C ASP A 91 -1.85 6.19 -3.34
N VAL A 92 -2.85 5.31 -3.32
CA VAL A 92 -2.73 3.88 -3.05
C VAL A 92 -2.98 3.04 -4.31
N THR A 93 -2.94 3.68 -5.48
CA THR A 93 -3.06 2.97 -6.76
C THR A 93 -1.92 1.96 -6.90
N PRO A 94 -2.21 0.67 -7.16
CA PRO A 94 -1.16 -0.35 -7.29
C PRO A 94 -0.14 0.04 -8.35
N LEU A 95 1.16 -0.09 -8.06
CA LEU A 95 2.20 0.15 -9.04
C LEU A 95 2.11 -0.87 -10.18
N ASN A 96 2.47 -0.46 -11.39
CA ASN A 96 2.65 -1.43 -12.47
C ASN A 96 3.99 -2.17 -12.30
N GLU A 97 4.21 -3.23 -13.08
CA GLU A 97 5.40 -4.06 -12.94
C GLU A 97 6.70 -3.34 -13.28
N GLU A 98 6.69 -2.41 -14.24
CA GLU A 98 7.87 -1.62 -14.61
C GLU A 98 8.25 -0.62 -13.51
N GLU A 99 7.25 0.08 -12.95
CA GLU A 99 7.41 1.00 -11.81
C GLU A 99 7.97 0.27 -10.59
N ARG A 100 7.47 -0.93 -10.30
CA ARG A 100 7.98 -1.77 -9.19
C ARG A 100 9.42 -2.18 -9.41
N ARG A 101 9.75 -2.62 -10.62
CA ARG A 101 11.11 -3.03 -10.96
C ARG A 101 12.08 -1.85 -10.82
N ALA A 102 11.72 -0.69 -11.35
CA ALA A 102 12.51 0.53 -11.22
C ALA A 102 12.69 0.95 -9.75
N ALA A 103 11.63 0.90 -8.94
CA ALA A 103 11.71 1.19 -7.51
C ALA A 103 12.61 0.20 -6.76
N ALA A 104 12.66 -1.06 -7.20
CA ALA A 104 13.52 -2.08 -6.60
C ALA A 104 15.01 -1.87 -6.95
N GLU A 105 15.38 -1.14 -8.00
CA GLU A 105 16.79 -1.04 -8.44
C GLU A 105 17.73 -0.50 -7.36
N GLY A 106 17.26 0.45 -6.54
CA GLY A 106 18.01 1.04 -5.44
C GLY A 106 18.15 0.15 -4.19
N LEU A 107 17.52 -1.02 -4.16
CA LEU A 107 17.55 -1.94 -3.02
C LEU A 107 18.72 -2.93 -3.12
N THR A 108 19.31 -3.24 -1.98
CA THR A 108 20.29 -4.33 -1.84
C THR A 108 19.63 -5.69 -2.12
N GLN A 109 20.42 -6.71 -2.44
CA GLN A 109 19.90 -8.05 -2.72
C GLN A 109 19.08 -8.62 -1.55
N PHE A 110 19.54 -8.40 -0.31
CA PHE A 110 18.79 -8.83 0.88
C PHE A 110 17.47 -8.07 1.04
N GLN A 111 17.45 -6.76 0.76
CA GLN A 111 16.21 -5.97 0.80
C GLN A 111 15.23 -6.42 -0.28
N LYS A 112 15.71 -6.74 -1.49
CA LYS A 112 14.87 -7.32 -2.56
C LYS A 112 14.26 -8.65 -2.14
N TYR A 113 15.07 -9.53 -1.54
CA TYR A 113 14.59 -10.81 -1.01
C TYR A 113 13.47 -10.63 0.03
N VAL A 114 13.65 -9.70 0.97
CA VAL A 114 12.62 -9.41 1.99
C VAL A 114 11.36 -8.81 1.36
N VAL A 115 11.49 -7.87 0.43
CA VAL A 115 10.34 -7.13 -0.17
C VAL A 115 9.55 -7.96 -1.19
N LEU A 116 10.25 -8.66 -2.07
CA LEU A 116 9.70 -9.26 -3.28
C LEU A 116 9.52 -10.77 -3.15
N GLU A 117 10.28 -11.43 -2.28
CA GLU A 117 10.27 -12.89 -2.12
C GLU A 117 9.73 -13.33 -0.74
N HIS A 118 9.05 -12.43 -0.03
CA HIS A 118 8.45 -12.72 1.29
C HIS A 118 9.46 -13.21 2.34
N GLY A 119 10.72 -12.78 2.20
CA GLY A 119 11.80 -13.17 3.09
C GLY A 119 11.67 -12.55 4.49
N THR A 120 11.99 -13.32 5.53
CA THR A 120 12.04 -12.83 6.91
C THR A 120 13.49 -12.54 7.33
N GLU A 121 13.72 -11.37 7.92
CA GLU A 121 15.03 -11.03 8.50
C GLU A 121 15.26 -11.72 9.84
N ARG A 122 16.54 -11.90 10.23
CA ARG A 122 16.86 -12.47 11.56
C ARG A 122 16.42 -11.53 12.67
N ALA A 123 15.85 -12.09 13.74
CA ALA A 123 15.49 -11.35 14.94
C ALA A 123 16.66 -10.50 15.48
N PHE A 124 16.35 -9.31 16.01
CA PHE A 124 17.29 -8.34 16.60
C PHE A 124 18.33 -7.74 15.63
N THR A 125 18.34 -8.16 14.37
CA THR A 125 19.23 -7.61 13.34
C THR A 125 18.54 -6.60 12.42
N GLY A 126 17.21 -6.48 12.56
CA GLY A 126 16.40 -5.62 11.71
C GLY A 126 16.83 -4.16 11.78
N SER A 127 17.06 -3.57 10.61
CA SER A 127 17.25 -2.13 10.42
C SER A 127 16.40 -1.69 9.24
N THR A 128 15.86 -0.48 9.34
CA THR A 128 15.22 0.23 8.22
C THR A 128 16.23 0.47 7.09
N ILE A 129 15.74 0.71 5.88
CA ILE A 129 16.60 0.92 4.71
C ILE A 129 17.58 2.08 4.89
N ASN A 130 17.17 3.11 5.64
CA ASN A 130 18.01 4.26 5.97
C ASN A 130 18.76 4.13 7.31
N GLY A 131 18.90 2.91 7.84
CA GLY A 131 19.85 2.59 8.91
C GLY A 131 19.34 2.73 10.34
N TYR A 132 18.06 3.01 10.56
CA TYR A 132 17.49 2.99 11.91
C TYR A 132 17.25 1.57 12.38
N SER A 133 17.75 1.23 13.57
CA SER A 133 17.56 -0.07 14.22
C SER A 133 16.09 -0.36 14.53
N HIS A 134 15.76 -1.65 14.65
CA HIS A 134 14.42 -2.15 15.01
C HIS A 134 13.86 -1.55 16.32
N ASP A 135 14.73 -1.23 17.27
CA ASP A 135 14.40 -0.63 18.56
C ASP A 135 14.28 0.90 18.53
N ASN A 136 14.38 1.54 17.35
CA ASN A 136 14.22 2.98 17.19
C ASN A 136 12.94 3.49 17.87
N LYS A 137 13.07 4.57 18.66
CA LYS A 137 11.98 5.24 19.39
C LYS A 137 11.79 6.69 18.96
N GLN A 138 12.47 7.13 17.90
CA GLN A 138 12.29 8.46 17.38
C GLN A 138 10.86 8.66 16.86
N GLN A 139 10.40 9.90 16.92
CA GLN A 139 9.07 10.27 16.42
C GLN A 139 9.12 10.48 14.90
N GLY A 140 8.20 9.86 14.18
CA GLY A 140 8.18 9.86 12.72
C GLY A 140 7.23 8.83 12.12
N VAL A 141 7.37 8.60 10.82
CA VAL A 141 6.53 7.67 10.06
C VAL A 141 7.41 6.67 9.33
N TYR A 142 7.00 5.41 9.37
CA TYR A 142 7.58 4.31 8.62
C TYR A 142 6.90 4.25 7.25
N VAL A 143 7.70 4.38 6.20
CA VAL A 143 7.29 4.51 4.81
C VAL A 143 7.76 3.30 4.04
N SER A 144 6.94 2.80 3.11
CA SER A 144 7.30 1.72 2.19
C SER A 144 8.58 2.05 1.43
N ALA A 145 9.52 1.11 1.43
CA ALA A 145 10.75 1.18 0.66
C ALA A 145 10.52 1.24 -0.86
N LEU A 146 9.50 0.53 -1.32
CA LEU A 146 9.22 0.35 -2.75
C LEU A 146 8.21 1.40 -3.25
N GLY A 147 7.11 1.57 -2.52
CA GLY A 147 5.98 2.42 -2.96
C GLY A 147 6.01 3.86 -2.44
N GLY A 148 6.88 4.17 -1.47
CA GLY A 148 6.90 5.47 -0.81
C GLY A 148 5.63 5.78 0.01
N LEU A 149 4.73 4.80 0.20
CA LEU A 149 3.48 4.95 0.93
C LEU A 149 3.76 4.98 2.44
N PRO A 150 3.20 5.91 3.23
CA PRO A 150 3.38 5.92 4.68
C PRO A 150 2.55 4.82 5.35
N LEU A 151 3.20 3.83 5.96
CA LEU A 151 2.55 2.61 6.44
C LEU A 151 2.22 2.68 7.93
N PHE A 152 3.18 3.08 8.77
CA PHE A 152 3.02 3.04 10.24
C PHE A 152 3.52 4.32 10.89
N SER A 153 2.92 4.69 12.03
CA SER A 153 3.39 5.80 12.86
C SER A 153 4.32 5.29 13.97
N SER A 154 5.28 6.10 14.40
CA SER A 154 6.01 5.85 15.65
C SER A 154 5.08 5.80 16.87
N ASP A 155 3.96 6.53 16.84
CA ASP A 155 2.93 6.52 17.90
C ASP A 155 2.30 5.13 18.06
N THR A 156 2.25 4.36 16.97
CA THR A 156 1.68 3.00 16.94
C THR A 156 2.72 1.91 17.21
N LYS A 157 3.99 2.28 17.38
CA LYS A 157 5.08 1.34 17.61
C LYS A 157 5.14 0.92 19.07
N PHE A 158 5.30 -0.37 19.32
CA PHE A 158 5.51 -0.92 20.65
C PHE A 158 6.67 -1.93 20.66
N ASN A 159 7.14 -2.29 21.85
CA ASN A 159 8.18 -3.31 22.01
C ASN A 159 7.51 -4.64 22.42
N SER A 160 7.39 -5.56 21.46
CA SER A 160 6.88 -6.92 21.68
C SER A 160 7.93 -7.86 22.29
N GLY A 161 9.21 -7.48 22.29
CA GLY A 161 10.32 -8.34 22.71
C GLY A 161 10.68 -9.44 21.71
N THR A 162 10.04 -9.49 20.53
CA THR A 162 10.29 -10.53 19.50
C THR A 162 11.57 -10.28 18.70
N GLY A 163 12.11 -9.06 18.74
CA GLY A 163 13.30 -8.66 17.98
C GLY A 163 13.00 -8.08 16.60
N TRP A 164 11.72 -7.90 16.25
CA TRP A 164 11.28 -7.13 15.08
C TRP A 164 10.52 -5.87 15.51
N PRO A 165 10.45 -4.83 14.66
CA PRO A 165 9.63 -3.65 14.95
C PRO A 165 8.16 -4.04 14.96
N SER A 166 7.45 -3.83 16.08
CA SER A 166 6.03 -4.18 16.17
C SER A 166 5.14 -2.96 16.21
N PHE A 167 4.01 -3.01 15.49
CA PHE A 167 3.01 -1.94 15.44
C PHE A 167 1.61 -2.48 15.75
N PHE A 168 0.81 -1.72 16.50
CA PHE A 168 -0.56 -2.15 16.85
C PHE A 168 -1.63 -1.67 15.85
N ALA A 169 -1.29 -0.74 14.95
CA ALA A 169 -2.19 -0.24 13.92
C ALA A 169 -1.41 0.38 12.74
N PRO A 170 -1.92 0.26 11.49
CA PRO A 170 -1.42 1.04 10.36
C PRO A 170 -1.83 2.52 10.48
N LEU A 171 -1.15 3.39 9.74
CA LEU A 171 -1.50 4.81 9.63
C LEU A 171 -2.88 5.01 9.00
N ASP A 172 -3.19 4.20 7.98
CA ASP A 172 -4.50 4.13 7.34
C ASP A 172 -4.76 2.65 6.96
N PRO A 173 -5.94 2.08 7.29
CA PRO A 173 -6.26 0.70 6.92
C PRO A 173 -6.21 0.46 5.40
N GLU A 174 -6.35 1.50 4.56
CA GLU A 174 -6.25 1.37 3.11
C GLU A 174 -4.81 1.29 2.59
N HIS A 175 -3.81 1.48 3.45
CA HIS A 175 -2.39 1.42 3.08
C HIS A 175 -1.81 0.01 3.14
N ILE A 176 -2.53 -0.92 3.76
CA ILE A 176 -2.11 -2.31 3.90
C ILE A 176 -3.13 -3.26 3.27
N ILE A 177 -2.66 -4.42 2.85
CA ILE A 177 -3.49 -5.54 2.42
C ILE A 177 -3.14 -6.74 3.29
N GLU A 178 -4.16 -7.35 3.89
CA GLU A 178 -4.04 -8.58 4.65
C GLU A 178 -4.33 -9.78 3.75
N VAL A 179 -3.38 -10.72 3.69
CA VAL A 179 -3.49 -11.94 2.88
C VAL A 179 -3.29 -13.15 3.78
N ALA A 180 -4.15 -14.16 3.66
CA ALA A 180 -3.96 -15.40 4.41
C ALA A 180 -2.74 -16.17 3.88
N ASP A 181 -1.79 -16.48 4.76
CA ASP A 181 -0.57 -17.23 4.49
C ASP A 181 -0.67 -18.64 5.09
N TYR A 182 -0.59 -19.65 4.22
CA TYR A 182 -0.63 -21.08 4.55
C TYR A 182 0.70 -21.79 4.26
N SER A 183 1.79 -21.05 4.12
CA SER A 183 3.13 -21.59 3.85
C SER A 183 3.62 -22.57 4.93
N ILE A 184 3.17 -22.40 6.18
CA ILE A 184 3.47 -23.30 7.29
C ILE A 184 2.26 -24.22 7.54
N PRO A 185 2.42 -25.55 7.36
CA PRO A 185 1.36 -26.50 7.67
C PRO A 185 0.87 -26.33 9.12
N TYR A 186 -0.45 -26.29 9.32
CA TYR A 186 -1.12 -26.21 10.62
C TYR A 186 -0.90 -24.91 11.42
N MET A 187 -0.28 -23.88 10.85
CA MET A 187 -0.12 -22.56 11.48
C MET A 187 -0.52 -21.46 10.49
N PRO A 188 -1.83 -21.20 10.29
CA PRO A 188 -2.27 -20.12 9.42
C PRO A 188 -1.81 -18.77 9.98
N ARG A 189 -1.23 -17.95 9.12
CA ARG A 189 -0.82 -16.58 9.46
C ARG A 189 -1.55 -15.60 8.54
N VAL A 190 -1.55 -14.34 8.90
CA VAL A 190 -2.01 -13.26 8.02
C VAL A 190 -0.80 -12.44 7.63
N GLU A 191 -0.41 -12.50 6.37
CA GLU A 191 0.62 -11.66 5.80
C GLU A 191 0.08 -10.23 5.60
N VAL A 192 0.94 -9.24 5.85
CA VAL A 192 0.67 -7.84 5.58
C VAL A 192 1.52 -7.38 4.39
N LEU A 193 0.85 -6.83 3.38
CA LEU A 193 1.46 -6.26 2.19
C LEU A 193 1.21 -4.75 2.12
N ASP A 194 2.10 -4.00 1.48
CA ASP A 194 1.85 -2.62 1.07
C ASP A 194 0.79 -2.59 -0.05
N ALA A 195 -0.30 -1.85 0.16
CA ALA A 195 -1.39 -1.76 -0.81
C ALA A 195 -0.96 -1.17 -2.17
N ARG A 196 0.02 -0.27 -2.18
CA ARG A 196 0.50 0.37 -3.40
C ARG A 196 1.51 -0.49 -4.14
N SER A 197 2.48 -1.04 -3.45
CA SER A 197 3.63 -1.68 -4.10
C SER A 197 3.64 -3.21 -4.05
N GLY A 198 2.78 -3.81 -3.21
CA GLY A 198 2.78 -5.24 -2.95
C GLY A 198 3.99 -5.73 -2.18
N ALA A 199 4.79 -4.82 -1.61
CA ALA A 199 5.93 -5.18 -0.79
C ALA A 199 5.47 -5.99 0.43
N HIS A 200 6.14 -7.11 0.69
CA HIS A 200 5.98 -7.86 1.94
C HIS A 200 6.42 -6.99 3.12
N LEU A 201 5.56 -6.83 4.12
CA LEU A 201 5.84 -6.03 5.33
C LEU A 201 6.09 -6.91 6.55
N GLY A 202 5.43 -8.07 6.63
CA GLY A 202 5.49 -8.99 7.75
C GLY A 202 4.20 -9.77 7.91
N HIS A 203 3.88 -10.14 9.15
CA HIS A 203 2.66 -10.87 9.51
C HIS A 203 1.94 -10.21 10.68
N VAL A 204 0.62 -10.42 10.75
CA VAL A 204 -0.20 -10.11 11.91
C VAL A 204 -0.17 -11.29 12.86
N PHE A 205 0.11 -11.01 14.13
CA PHE A 205 0.05 -11.96 15.23
C PHE A 205 -1.06 -11.58 16.20
N ASP A 206 -1.83 -12.58 16.64
CA ASP A 206 -2.82 -12.44 17.72
C ASP A 206 -2.16 -12.76 19.06
N ASP A 207 -1.64 -11.74 19.74
CA ASP A 207 -0.91 -11.87 21.00
C ASP A 207 -1.85 -12.00 22.22
N GLY A 208 -3.08 -12.48 22.04
CA GLY A 208 -3.87 -13.07 23.11
C GLY A 208 -4.45 -12.11 24.15
N GLY A 209 -4.81 -10.87 23.79
CA GLY A 209 -5.56 -10.06 24.75
C GLY A 209 -6.10 -8.69 24.35
N CYS A 210 -5.44 -7.90 23.50
CA CYS A 210 -5.95 -6.55 23.21
C CYS A 210 -5.41 -5.85 21.94
N GLN A 211 -4.41 -6.38 21.24
CA GLN A 211 -3.76 -5.65 20.13
C GLN A 211 -3.27 -6.62 19.06
N LEU A 212 -3.55 -6.30 17.79
CA LEU A 212 -2.99 -7.00 16.63
C LEU A 212 -1.58 -6.46 16.40
N GLY A 213 -0.56 -7.29 16.58
CA GLY A 213 0.83 -6.92 16.35
C GLY A 213 1.22 -7.20 14.90
N ILE A 214 1.62 -6.17 14.15
CA ILE A 214 2.26 -6.33 12.83
C ILE A 214 3.76 -6.36 13.06
N SER A 215 4.41 -7.49 12.73
CA SER A 215 5.86 -7.72 12.88
C SER A 215 6.48 -8.41 11.68
#